data_AF-A0A0B6YE06-F1
#
_entry.id   AF-A0A0B6YE06-F1
#
_cell.length_a   1.000
_cell.length_b   1.000
_cell.length_c   1.000
_cell.angle_alpha   90.00
_cell.angle_beta   90.00
_cell.angle_gamma   90.00
#
_symmetry.space_group_name_H-M   'P 1'
#
loop_
_entity.id
_entity.type
_entity.pdbx_description
1 polymer ?
#
loop_
_entity_poly.entity_id
_entity_poly.type
_entity_poly.pdbx_seq_one_letter_code
_entity_poly.pdbx_strand_id
1 'polypeptide(L)' 'QVSNMAEGPESNLEELNGAAGDQECFDDVEMATTGINMLLNNGFDEAFALFDKYKNESPLMHSGYSFVFFMQALMSF' A
#
# COMPACT_ATOMS: atom_id res chain seq x y z
N GLN A 1 20.86 -28.81 -41.04
CA GLN A 1 21.40 -27.93 -39.98
C GLN A 1 20.65 -26.63 -40.09
N VAL A 2 19.81 -26.33 -39.10
CA VAL A 2 19.07 -25.07 -38.99
C VAL A 2 19.52 -24.43 -37.70
N SER A 3 20.05 -23.21 -37.81
CA SER A 3 20.65 -22.42 -36.74
C SER A 3 19.64 -22.10 -35.65
N ASN A 4 19.97 -22.42 -34.41
CA ASN A 4 19.29 -21.88 -33.23
C ASN A 4 19.75 -20.43 -33.04
N MET A 5 18.86 -19.48 -33.36
CA MET A 5 18.98 -18.11 -32.89
C MET A 5 18.61 -18.07 -31.40
N ALA A 6 19.46 -17.42 -30.62
CA ALA A 6 19.27 -17.14 -29.21
C ALA A 6 18.21 -16.04 -29.03
N GLU A 7 17.17 -16.33 -28.24
CA GLU A 7 16.34 -15.31 -27.60
C GLU A 7 16.68 -15.30 -26.11
N GLY A 8 17.16 -14.15 -25.63
CA GLY A 8 17.49 -13.93 -24.22
C GLY A 8 16.23 -13.87 -23.35
N PRO A 9 16.36 -13.97 -22.01
CA PRO A 9 15.21 -13.92 -21.13
C PRO A 9 14.73 -12.47 -21.06
N GLU A 10 13.54 -12.21 -21.61
CA GLU A 10 12.86 -10.94 -21.41
C GLU A 10 12.56 -10.75 -19.93
N SER A 11 13.06 -9.64 -19.40
CA SER A 11 12.82 -9.19 -18.03
C SER A 11 11.33 -8.93 -17.84
N ASN A 12 10.68 -9.79 -17.06
CA ASN A 12 9.34 -9.58 -16.51
C ASN A 12 9.38 -8.39 -15.52
N LEU A 13 9.35 -7.17 -16.05
CA LEU A 13 9.06 -5.97 -15.27
C LEU A 13 7.55 -5.68 -15.38
N GLU A 14 6.90 -5.71 -14.23
CA GLU A 14 5.70 -4.93 -13.90
C GLU A 14 4.38 -5.38 -14.54
N GLU A 15 3.89 -6.56 -14.13
CA GLU A 15 2.45 -6.77 -13.94
C GLU A 15 2.15 -6.80 -12.44
N LEU A 16 2.14 -5.60 -11.81
CA LEU A 16 1.39 -5.35 -10.58
C LEU A 16 0.15 -4.52 -10.93
N ASN A 17 -0.58 -4.94 -11.97
CA ASN A 17 -1.94 -4.46 -12.20
C ASN A 17 -2.87 -5.32 -11.33
N GLY A 18 -2.85 -5.05 -10.01
CA GLY A 18 -3.74 -5.66 -9.05
C GLY A 18 -5.17 -5.16 -9.26
N ALA A 19 -5.92 -5.91 -10.06
CA ALA A 19 -7.38 -6.05 -10.06
C ALA A 19 -8.17 -4.92 -9.38
N ALA A 20 -8.45 -3.84 -10.14
CA ALA A 20 -9.61 -3.01 -9.90
C ALA A 20 -10.87 -3.81 -10.29
N GLY A 21 -11.25 -4.77 -9.44
CA GLY A 21 -12.56 -5.43 -9.53
C GLY A 21 -13.57 -4.58 -8.78
N ASP A 22 -14.72 -4.34 -9.42
CA ASP A 22 -15.90 -3.58 -8.97
C ASP A 22 -16.37 -3.88 -7.52
N GLN A 23 -15.60 -3.44 -6.52
CA GLN A 23 -16.06 -3.25 -5.15
C GLN A 23 -16.70 -1.86 -5.08
N GLU A 24 -17.79 -1.71 -4.30
CA GLU A 24 -18.33 -0.38 -3.91
C GLU A 24 -17.17 0.59 -3.69
N CYS A 25 -17.15 1.69 -4.46
CA CYS A 25 -16.01 2.59 -4.61
C CYS A 25 -15.34 2.88 -3.26
N PHE A 26 -14.29 2.11 -2.98
CA PHE A 26 -13.50 2.25 -1.78
C PHE A 26 -12.75 3.58 -1.91
N ASP A 27 -13.21 4.61 -1.18
CA ASP A 27 -12.56 5.91 -1.18
C ASP A 27 -11.32 5.84 -0.27
N ASP A 28 -10.24 5.34 -0.85
CA ASP A 28 -8.96 5.19 -0.15
C ASP A 28 -8.35 6.55 0.24
N VAL A 29 -8.67 7.60 -0.50
CA VAL A 29 -8.22 8.98 -0.22
C VAL A 29 -8.90 9.52 1.04
N GLU A 30 -10.22 9.37 1.18
CA GLU A 30 -10.95 9.82 2.36
C GLU A 30 -10.48 9.06 3.62
N MET A 31 -10.29 7.74 3.51
CA MET A 31 -9.81 6.94 4.63
C MET A 31 -8.36 7.22 5.00
N ALA A 32 -7.46 7.37 4.03
CA ALA A 32 -6.08 7.76 4.32
C ALA A 32 -6.02 9.15 4.97
N THR A 33 -6.83 10.11 4.48
CA THR A 33 -6.93 11.45 5.08
C THR A 33 -7.40 11.38 6.53
N THR A 34 -8.40 10.54 6.80
CA THR A 34 -8.91 10.29 8.16
C THR A 34 -7.82 9.72 9.06
N GLY A 35 -7.09 8.71 8.60
CA GLY A 35 -5.99 8.10 9.35
C GLY A 35 -4.84 9.07 9.64
N ILE A 36 -4.47 9.91 8.67
CA ILE A 36 -3.47 10.97 8.89
C ILE A 36 -3.96 11.98 9.92
N ASN A 37 -5.23 12.40 9.84
CA ASN A 37 -5.80 13.32 10.82
C ASN A 37 -5.82 12.71 12.23
N MET A 38 -6.08 11.41 12.37
CA MET A 38 -5.96 10.72 13.67
C MET A 38 -4.53 10.83 14.22
N LEU A 39 -3.50 10.55 13.40
CA LEU A 39 -2.10 10.69 13.82
C LEU A 39 -1.76 12.11 14.28
N LEU A 40 -2.21 13.13 13.55
CA LEU A 40 -1.98 14.54 13.90
C LEU A 40 -2.63 14.95 15.23
N ASN A 41 -3.69 14.25 15.63
CA ASN A 41 -4.40 14.47 16.90
C ASN A 41 -3.98 13.49 18.00
N ASN A 42 -2.80 12.86 17.88
CA ASN A 42 -2.26 11.84 18.79
C ASN A 42 -3.07 10.54 18.87
N GLY A 43 -3.99 10.29 17.93
CA GLY A 43 -4.76 9.06 17.81
C GLY A 43 -3.98 7.95 17.11
N PHE A 44 -2.89 7.49 17.73
CA PHE A 44 -2.02 6.47 17.14
C PHE A 44 -2.69 5.09 17.04
N ASP A 45 -3.39 4.67 18.09
CA ASP A 45 -4.05 3.37 18.12
C ASP A 45 -5.22 3.32 17.11
N GLU A 46 -5.98 4.42 16.97
CA GLU A 46 -7.07 4.53 15.99
C GLU A 46 -6.54 4.54 14.55
N ALA A 47 -5.48 5.32 14.30
CA ALA A 47 -4.83 5.34 12.99
C ALA A 47 -4.26 3.96 12.63
N PHE A 48 -3.61 3.28 13.60
CA PHE A 48 -3.09 1.94 13.42
C PHE A 48 -4.18 0.95 13.04
N ALA A 49 -5.28 0.91 13.82
CA ALA A 49 -6.39 0.01 13.56
C ALA A 49 -7.05 0.28 12.19
N LEU A 50 -7.18 1.55 11.80
CA LEU A 50 -7.72 1.94 10.50
C LEU A 50 -6.83 1.45 9.36
N PHE A 51 -5.52 1.73 9.41
CA PHE A 51 -4.62 1.33 8.34
C PHE A 51 -4.38 -0.19 8.31
N ASP A 52 -4.33 -0.88 9.46
CA ASP A 52 -4.18 -2.34 9.51
C ASP A 52 -5.38 -3.04 8.87
N LYS A 53 -6.59 -2.53 9.12
CA LYS A 53 -7.83 -3.08 8.55
C LYS A 53 -7.86 -3.02 7.03
N TYR A 54 -7.34 -1.94 6.44
CA TYR A 54 -7.48 -1.67 5.01
C TYR A 54 -6.17 -1.72 4.21
N LYS A 55 -5.05 -2.16 4.81
CA LYS A 55 -3.71 -2.19 4.18
C LYS A 55 -3.61 -3.00 2.89
N ASN A 56 -4.58 -3.86 2.60
CA ASN A 56 -4.61 -4.69 1.40
C ASN A 56 -5.63 -4.21 0.35
N GLU A 57 -6.40 -3.16 0.65
CA GLU A 57 -7.43 -2.62 -0.26
C GLU A 57 -6.85 -1.66 -1.30
N SER A 58 -5.75 -0.95 -0.98
CA SER A 58 -5.03 -0.14 -1.96
C SER A 58 -3.56 0.10 -1.59
N PRO A 59 -2.70 0.44 -2.56
CA PRO A 59 -1.32 0.85 -2.30
C PRO A 59 -1.20 2.07 -1.38
N LEU A 60 -2.19 2.99 -1.43
CA LEU A 60 -2.24 4.15 -0.54
C LEU A 60 -2.44 3.72 0.91
N MET A 61 -3.39 2.82 1.15
CA MET A 61 -3.65 2.30 2.50
C MET A 61 -2.48 1.47 3.03
N HIS A 62 -1.84 0.66 2.17
CA HIS A 62 -0.61 -0.07 2.52
C HIS A 62 0.52 0.88 2.94
N SER A 63 0.67 1.98 2.20
CA SER A 63 1.66 3.02 2.52
C SER A 63 1.34 3.70 3.85
N GLY A 64 0.06 3.98 4.13
CA GLY A 64 -0.37 4.51 5.42
C GLY A 64 -0.06 3.57 6.60
N TYR A 65 -0.29 2.27 6.46
CA TYR A 65 0.08 1.27 7.47
C TYR A 65 1.59 1.30 7.76
N SER A 66 2.41 1.30 6.70
CA SER A 66 3.87 1.40 6.83
C SER A 66 4.31 2.71 7.49
N PHE A 67 3.62 3.82 7.19
CA PHE A 67 3.90 5.13 7.79
C PHE A 67 3.64 5.17 9.30
N VAL A 68 2.57 4.52 9.79
CA VAL A 68 2.30 4.43 11.24
C VAL A 68 3.47 3.75 11.97
N PHE A 69 3.96 2.61 11.46
CA PHE A 69 5.13 1.95 12.03
C PHE A 69 6.39 2.82 11.99
N PHE A 70 6.59 3.54 10.88
CA PHE A 70 7.70 4.46 10.76
C PHE A 70 7.63 5.58 11.82
N MET A 71 6.46 6.17 12.03
CA MET A 71 6.25 7.19 13.07
C MET A 71 6.45 6.63 14.47
N GLN A 72 5.96 5.42 14.75
CA GLN A 72 6.18 4.76 16.04
C GLN A 72 7.67 4.51 16.30
N ALA A 73 8.41 4.07 15.28
CA ALA A 73 9.86 3.89 15.37
C ALA A 73 10.56 5.22 15.71
N LEU A 74 10.17 6.34 15.08
CA LEU A 74 10.72 7.66 15.39
C LEU A 74 10.41 8.12 16.82
N MET A 75 9.23 7.82 17.35
CA MET A 75 8.84 8.20 18.72
C MET A 75 9.46 7.32 19.81
N SER A 76 9.95 6.13 19.45
CA SER A 76 10.57 5.20 20.38
C SER A 76 12.04 5.49 20.69
N PHE A 77 12.66 6.43 19.97
CA PHE A 77 14.04 6.89 20.15
C PHE A 77 14.17 7.92 21.27
#